data_AF-A0A915YMP4-F1
#
_entry.id   AF-A0A915YMP4-F1
#
_cell.length_a   1.000
_cell.length_b   1.000
_cell.length_c   1.000
_cell.angle_alpha   90.00
_cell.angle_beta   90.00
_cell.angle_gamma   90.00
#
_symmetry.space_group_name_H-M   'P 1'
#
loop_
_entity.id
_entity.type
_entity.pdbx_description
1 polymer ?
#
loop_
_entity_poly.entity_id
_entity_poly.type
_entity_poly.pdbx_seq_one_letter_code
_entity_poly.pdbx_strand_id
1 'polypeptide(L)'
;MTEFLGEEFTPSNKNFDENDDATRLIKEIQDEINLESKYKDNLYELKEKKEQDFIELEKRYKEFKIHATNENISNKNNISISSLGPPPKPIDLSEFGLDDYDLNNWCCICNEDAIIKCRDCDGDLYCQSCFNEGHLGSHSDYEMKQHKFEVYNRRMN
;
A
#
# COMPACT_ATOMS: atom_id res chain seq x y z
N MET A 1 -49.36 -58.46 -2.25
CA MET A 1 -48.26 -58.06 -1.36
C MET A 1 -47.13 -57.66 -2.28
N THR A 2 -47.14 -56.47 -2.92
CA THR A 2 -46.68 -55.16 -2.38
C THR A 2 -45.38 -55.35 -1.59
N GLU A 3 -44.25 -54.79 -2.03
CA GLU A 3 -43.93 -53.39 -1.74
C GLU A 3 -43.00 -52.71 -2.77
N PHE A 4 -43.17 -51.40 -2.81
CA PHE A 4 -42.72 -50.39 -3.76
C PHE A 4 -41.77 -49.43 -3.02
N LEU A 5 -40.83 -48.85 -3.76
CA LEU A 5 -39.76 -47.95 -3.32
C LEU A 5 -40.22 -46.84 -2.36
N GLY A 6 -39.38 -46.56 -1.35
CA GLY A 6 -39.46 -45.36 -0.53
C GLY A 6 -38.16 -45.16 0.26
N GLU A 7 -37.18 -44.49 -0.33
CA GLU A 7 -36.09 -43.85 0.44
C GLU A 7 -36.71 -42.79 1.35
N GLU A 8 -36.50 -42.92 2.66
CA GLU A 8 -37.01 -41.99 3.65
C GLU A 8 -36.28 -40.64 3.55
N PHE A 9 -36.97 -39.64 3.00
CA PHE A 9 -36.65 -38.23 3.21
C PHE A 9 -36.91 -37.88 4.68
N THR A 10 -35.87 -37.72 5.49
CA THR A 10 -36.02 -37.18 6.85
C THR A 10 -36.27 -35.66 6.79
N PRO A 11 -37.34 -35.12 7.39
CA PRO A 11 -37.56 -33.69 7.47
C PRO A 11 -36.55 -33.02 8.39
N SER A 12 -35.90 -31.99 7.88
CA SER A 12 -35.01 -31.07 8.59
C SER A 12 -35.70 -30.48 9.83
N ASN A 13 -35.36 -30.96 11.02
CA ASN A 13 -35.78 -30.34 12.28
C ASN A 13 -34.81 -29.20 12.64
N LYS A 14 -35.03 -28.01 12.06
CA LYS A 14 -34.34 -26.80 12.49
C LYS A 14 -35.06 -26.27 13.72
N ASN A 15 -34.56 -26.59 14.90
CA ASN A 15 -34.87 -25.83 16.11
C ASN A 15 -34.34 -24.40 15.88
N PHE A 16 -35.19 -23.50 15.41
CA PHE A 16 -34.92 -22.07 15.41
C PHE A 16 -35.16 -21.59 16.84
N ASP A 17 -34.13 -21.66 17.68
CA ASP A 17 -34.11 -21.04 19.00
C ASP A 17 -33.95 -19.52 18.83
N GLU A 18 -35.06 -18.81 18.66
CA GLU A 18 -35.09 -17.33 18.62
C GLU A 18 -34.44 -16.67 19.85
N ASN A 19 -34.39 -17.40 20.98
CA ASN A 19 -33.68 -16.96 22.19
C ASN A 19 -32.16 -16.89 22.00
N ASP A 20 -31.57 -17.73 21.15
CA ASP A 20 -30.13 -17.71 20.87
C ASP A 20 -29.76 -16.49 20.02
N ASP A 21 -30.63 -16.13 19.07
CA ASP A 21 -30.45 -14.96 18.21
C ASP A 21 -30.57 -13.64 18.99
N ALA A 22 -31.62 -13.50 19.82
CA ALA A 22 -31.78 -12.34 20.68
C ALA A 22 -30.63 -12.20 21.69
N THR A 23 -30.16 -13.31 22.28
CA THR A 23 -29.03 -13.30 23.21
C THR A 23 -27.72 -12.93 22.52
N ARG A 24 -27.50 -13.42 21.28
CA ARG A 24 -26.33 -13.06 20.47
C ARG A 24 -26.30 -11.56 20.16
N LEU A 25 -27.44 -10.99 19.75
CA LEU A 25 -27.56 -9.56 19.47
C LEU A 25 -27.32 -8.70 20.71
N ILE A 26 -27.87 -9.09 21.88
CA ILE A 26 -27.62 -8.39 23.14
C ILE A 26 -26.13 -8.40 23.49
N LYS A 27 -25.47 -9.55 23.30
CA LYS A 27 -24.04 -9.68 23.57
C LYS A 27 -23.19 -8.81 22.64
N GLU A 28 -23.53 -8.78 21.34
CA GLU A 28 -22.85 -7.93 20.35
C GLU A 28 -22.98 -6.44 20.71
N ILE A 29 -24.17 -5.99 21.09
CA ILE A 29 -24.40 -4.61 21.55
C ILE A 29 -23.58 -4.30 22.81
N GLN A 30 -23.49 -5.25 23.77
CA GLN A 30 -22.68 -5.06 24.98
C GLN A 30 -21.18 -4.97 24.67
N ASP A 31 -20.69 -5.77 23.73
CA ASP A 31 -19.30 -5.76 23.29
C ASP A 31 -18.97 -4.45 22.55
N GLU A 32 -19.89 -3.93 21.72
CA GLU A 32 -19.75 -2.62 21.07
C GLU A 32 -19.66 -1.46 22.07
N ILE A 33 -20.55 -1.42 23.07
CA ILE A 33 -20.54 -0.38 24.11
C ILE A 33 -19.22 -0.42 24.91
N ASN A 34 -18.72 -1.62 25.19
CA ASN A 34 -17.46 -1.81 25.90
C ASN A 34 -16.26 -1.31 25.06
N LEU A 35 -16.23 -1.66 23.77
CA LEU A 35 -15.24 -1.17 22.83
C LEU A 35 -15.27 0.36 22.74
N GLU A 36 -16.46 0.96 22.58
CA GLU A 36 -16.60 2.42 22.53
C GLU A 36 -16.08 3.07 23.81
N SER A 37 -16.47 2.58 24.98
CA SER A 37 -15.99 3.06 26.28
C SER A 37 -14.47 3.00 26.39
N LYS A 38 -13.86 1.89 25.98
CA LYS A 38 -12.41 1.67 26.06
C LYS A 38 -11.60 2.60 25.14
N TYR A 39 -12.14 2.94 23.98
CA TYR A 39 -11.42 3.75 22.98
C TYR A 39 -11.84 5.23 22.94
N LYS A 40 -12.92 5.61 23.63
CA LYS A 40 -13.41 7.00 23.69
C LYS A 40 -12.39 7.96 24.29
N ASP A 41 -11.75 7.58 25.38
CA ASP A 41 -10.76 8.43 26.05
C ASP A 41 -9.49 8.58 25.19
N ASN A 42 -9.01 7.49 24.59
CA ASN A 42 -7.91 7.50 23.61
C ASN A 42 -8.21 8.41 22.40
N LEU A 43 -9.46 8.40 21.93
CA LEU A 43 -9.89 9.24 20.80
C LEU A 43 -9.95 10.72 21.18
N TYR A 44 -10.33 11.05 22.41
CA TYR A 44 -10.35 12.44 22.90
C TYR A 44 -8.93 12.98 23.07
N GLU A 45 -8.05 12.22 23.72
CA GLU A 45 -6.64 12.57 23.89
C GLU A 45 -5.91 12.73 22.55
N LEU A 46 -6.21 11.86 21.57
CA LEU A 46 -5.66 11.97 20.21
C LEU A 46 -6.15 13.24 19.49
N LYS A 47 -7.41 13.64 19.69
CA LYS A 47 -7.97 14.87 19.13
C LYS A 47 -7.31 16.10 19.75
N GLU A 48 -7.15 16.13 21.07
CA GLU A 48 -6.47 17.23 21.76
C GLU A 48 -5.00 17.35 21.31
N LYS A 49 -4.28 16.23 21.22
CA LYS A 49 -2.90 16.22 20.73
C LYS A 49 -2.80 16.76 19.31
N LYS A 50 -3.69 16.33 18.42
CA LYS A 50 -3.73 16.82 17.03
C LYS A 50 -3.99 18.33 16.95
N GLU A 51 -4.85 18.86 17.81
CA GLU A 51 -5.11 20.30 17.89
C GLU A 51 -3.85 21.06 18.35
N GLN A 52 -3.15 20.56 19.38
CA GLN A 52 -1.91 21.17 19.85
C GLN A 52 -0.82 21.16 18.77
N ASP A 53 -0.63 20.03 18.10
CA ASP A 53 0.34 19.89 17.01
C ASP A 53 0.04 20.89 15.86
N PHE A 54 -1.24 21.10 15.55
CA PHE A 54 -1.66 22.07 14.54
C PHE A 54 -1.35 23.52 14.93
N ILE A 55 -1.63 23.89 16.19
CA ILE A 55 -1.35 25.23 16.73
C ILE A 55 0.17 25.50 16.72
N GLU A 56 0.99 24.53 17.12
CA GLU A 56 2.44 24.66 17.11
C GLU A 56 3.00 24.85 15.69
N LEU A 57 2.50 24.07 14.73
CA LEU A 57 2.91 24.16 13.34
C LEU A 57 2.58 25.53 12.74
N GLU A 58 1.38 26.06 13.03
CA GLU A 58 0.97 27.38 12.55
C GLU A 58 1.88 28.49 13.11
N LYS A 59 2.26 28.40 14.39
CA LYS A 59 3.19 29.33 15.02
C LYS A 59 4.57 29.30 14.35
N ARG A 60 5.11 28.10 14.12
CA ARG A 60 6.41 27.91 13.45
C ARG A 60 6.40 28.46 12.02
N TYR A 61 5.30 28.27 11.30
CA TYR A 61 5.15 28.82 9.95
C TYR A 61 5.13 30.36 9.95
N LYS A 62 4.41 30.97 10.89
CA LYS A 62 4.37 32.44 11.05
C LYS A 62 5.75 33.02 11.39
N GLU A 63 6.49 32.37 12.28
CA GLU A 63 7.88 32.75 12.61
C GLU A 63 8.79 32.64 11.39
N PHE A 64 8.73 31.53 10.64
CA PHE A 64 9.52 31.34 9.42
C PHE A 64 9.25 32.42 8.37
N LYS A 65 7.98 32.80 8.18
CA LYS A 65 7.59 33.86 7.24
C LYS A 65 8.16 35.23 7.62
N ILE A 66 8.28 35.54 8.91
CA ILE A 66 8.88 36.79 9.42
C ILE A 66 10.40 36.82 9.18
N HIS A 67 11.09 35.69 9.38
CA HIS A 67 12.53 35.57 9.12
C HIS A 67 12.87 35.64 7.63
N ALA A 68 12.02 35.11 6.74
CA ALA A 68 12.20 35.23 5.30
C ALA A 68 12.09 36.67 4.77
N THR A 69 11.36 37.56 5.46
CA THR A 69 11.20 38.96 5.05
C THR A 69 12.32 39.88 5.53
N ASN A 70 13.16 39.46 6.48
CA ASN A 70 14.15 40.34 7.14
C ASN A 70 15.63 40.07 6.78
N GLU A 71 15.94 39.11 5.88
CA GLU A 71 17.30 38.91 5.32
C GLU A 71 17.34 39.09 3.79
N ASN A 72 16.91 40.24 3.30
CA ASN A 72 17.32 40.73 1.97
C ASN A 72 18.16 42.00 2.13
N ILE A 73 19.27 41.89 2.85
CA ILE A 73 20.43 42.78 2.65
C ILE A 73 21.36 42.07 1.66
N SER A 74 21.18 42.43 0.40
CA SER A 74 22.22 42.61 -0.63
C SER A 74 23.58 41.96 -0.32
N ASN A 75 23.85 40.77 -0.87
CA ASN A 75 25.19 40.35 -1.29
C ASN A 75 25.16 38.97 -1.98
N LYS A 76 24.75 38.94 -3.24
CA LYS A 76 25.26 37.95 -4.21
C LYS A 76 25.61 38.64 -5.52
N ASN A 77 26.47 39.65 -5.41
CA ASN A 77 27.24 40.12 -6.55
C ASN A 77 28.28 39.04 -6.91
N ASN A 78 28.14 38.50 -8.12
CA ASN A 78 29.23 38.01 -8.96
C ASN A 78 29.92 36.70 -8.53
N ILE A 79 29.25 35.56 -8.69
CA ILE A 79 29.97 34.37 -9.14
C ILE A 79 29.92 34.40 -10.67
N SER A 80 30.98 34.94 -11.28
CA SER A 80 31.17 34.91 -12.72
C SER A 80 31.51 33.47 -13.14
N ILE A 81 30.47 32.67 -13.42
CA ILE A 81 30.60 31.42 -14.17
C ILE A 81 30.90 31.81 -15.62
N SER A 82 32.17 32.06 -15.92
CA SER A 82 32.62 32.42 -17.28
C SER A 82 33.74 31.50 -17.78
N SER A 83 33.88 30.30 -17.21
CA SER A 83 34.87 29.31 -17.68
C SER A 83 34.40 27.86 -17.64
N LEU A 84 33.10 27.60 -17.63
CA LEU A 84 32.62 26.27 -17.97
C LEU A 84 32.67 26.17 -19.50
N GLY A 85 33.52 25.28 -20.01
CA GLY A 85 33.58 24.97 -21.44
C GLY A 85 32.21 24.50 -21.96
N PRO A 86 32.08 24.26 -23.28
CA PRO A 86 30.82 23.78 -23.83
C PRO A 86 30.36 22.53 -23.05
N PRO A 87 29.06 22.43 -22.72
CA PRO A 87 28.54 21.30 -21.97
C PRO A 87 28.93 20.00 -22.67
N PRO A 88 29.34 18.96 -21.90
CA PRO A 88 29.67 17.68 -22.49
C PRO A 88 28.50 17.19 -23.34
N LYS A 89 28.80 16.60 -24.49
CA LYS A 89 27.77 16.00 -25.34
C LYS A 89 27.05 14.92 -24.51
N PRO A 90 25.71 14.81 -24.61
CA PRO A 90 24.99 13.72 -23.98
C PRO A 90 25.58 12.40 -24.47
N ILE A 91 25.83 11.51 -23.51
CA ILE A 91 26.30 10.16 -23.79
C ILE A 91 25.21 9.44 -24.58
N ASP A 92 25.58 8.81 -25.69
CA ASP A 92 24.67 7.95 -26.43
C ASP A 92 24.51 6.64 -25.65
N LEU A 93 23.37 6.49 -24.99
CA LEU A 93 23.06 5.32 -24.16
C LEU A 93 22.99 4.02 -25.00
N SER A 94 22.81 4.13 -26.32
CA SER A 94 22.80 2.97 -27.22
C SER A 94 24.18 2.29 -27.32
N GLU A 95 25.27 3.02 -27.05
CA GLU A 95 26.63 2.46 -27.02
C GLU A 95 26.84 1.47 -25.85
N PHE A 96 26.01 1.58 -24.80
CA PHE A 96 26.06 0.70 -23.62
C PHE A 96 25.13 -0.52 -23.75
N GLY A 97 24.47 -0.72 -24.90
CA GLY A 97 23.55 -1.83 -25.11
C GLY A 97 22.32 -1.78 -24.19
N LEU A 98 22.03 -0.62 -23.59
CA LEU A 98 20.84 -0.40 -22.79
C LEU A 98 19.67 -0.17 -23.76
N ASP A 99 19.05 -1.26 -24.21
CA ASP A 99 17.73 -1.12 -24.80
C ASP A 99 16.74 -0.69 -23.69
N ASP A 100 15.70 0.06 -24.06
CA ASP A 100 14.74 0.58 -23.09
C ASP A 100 14.02 -0.54 -22.29
N TYR A 101 14.15 -1.80 -22.73
CA TYR A 101 13.62 -2.99 -22.07
C TYR A 101 14.56 -3.55 -20.97
N ASP A 102 15.87 -3.42 -21.14
CA ASP A 102 16.91 -3.84 -20.17
C ASP A 102 17.05 -2.89 -18.96
N LEU A 103 16.32 -1.77 -18.97
CA LEU A 103 16.24 -0.85 -17.83
C LEU A 103 15.24 -1.30 -16.76
N ASN A 104 14.32 -2.21 -17.07
CA ASN A 104 13.26 -2.65 -16.16
C ASN A 104 13.47 -4.07 -15.65
N ASN A 105 14.66 -4.37 -15.12
CA ASN A 105 15.00 -5.70 -14.57
C ASN A 105 14.77 -5.79 -13.05
N TRP A 106 14.13 -4.78 -12.47
CA TRP A 106 13.90 -4.64 -11.04
C TRP A 106 12.44 -4.86 -10.67
N CYS A 107 12.24 -5.22 -9.41
CA CYS A 107 10.93 -5.28 -8.79
C CYS A 107 10.29 -3.89 -8.83
N CYS A 108 9.09 -3.77 -9.40
CA CYS A 108 8.38 -2.49 -9.51
C CYS A 108 7.93 -1.89 -8.16
N ILE A 109 8.06 -2.65 -7.07
CA ILE A 109 7.66 -2.24 -5.72
C ILE A 109 8.85 -1.78 -4.89
N CYS A 110 9.94 -2.56 -4.86
CA CYS A 110 11.08 -2.31 -3.97
C CYS A 110 12.41 -2.01 -4.68
N ASN A 111 12.44 -2.05 -6.02
CA ASN A 111 13.64 -1.89 -6.85
C ASN A 111 14.77 -2.92 -6.60
N GLU A 112 14.51 -4.02 -5.90
CA GLU A 112 15.43 -5.16 -5.83
C GLU A 112 15.41 -5.96 -7.14
N ASP A 113 16.34 -6.89 -7.32
CA ASP A 113 16.37 -7.76 -8.50
C ASP A 113 15.08 -8.55 -8.65
N ALA A 114 14.45 -8.45 -9.82
CA ALA A 114 13.25 -9.21 -10.11
C ALA A 114 13.59 -10.64 -10.55
N ILE A 115 12.75 -11.57 -10.13
CA ILE A 115 12.85 -13.00 -10.49
C ILE A 115 11.52 -13.57 -10.98
N ILE A 116 10.44 -12.79 -10.92
CA ILE A 116 9.09 -13.18 -11.33
C ILE A 116 8.54 -12.11 -12.27
N LYS A 117 7.92 -12.56 -13.37
CA LYS A 117 7.15 -11.70 -14.28
C LYS A 117 5.69 -12.09 -14.22
N CYS A 118 4.82 -11.13 -13.89
CA CYS A 118 3.38 -11.33 -13.88
C CYS A 118 2.80 -11.03 -15.27
N ARG A 119 2.07 -11.98 -15.87
CA ARG A 119 1.48 -11.81 -17.22
C ARG A 119 0.20 -10.99 -17.22
N ASP A 120 -0.48 -10.94 -16.08
CA ASP A 120 -1.77 -10.26 -15.93
C ASP A 120 -1.62 -8.83 -15.38
N CYS A 121 -0.41 -8.45 -14.94
CA CYS A 121 -0.02 -7.07 -14.61
C CYS A 121 0.85 -6.45 -15.71
N ASP A 122 0.44 -6.58 -16.99
CA ASP A 122 1.15 -6.02 -18.15
C ASP A 122 2.64 -6.40 -18.29
N GLY A 123 3.05 -7.53 -17.68
CA GLY A 123 4.44 -7.97 -17.70
C GLY A 123 5.31 -7.37 -16.60
N ASP A 124 4.71 -6.78 -15.57
CA ASP A 124 5.41 -6.23 -14.40
C ASP A 124 6.30 -7.27 -13.72
N LEU A 125 7.45 -6.79 -13.25
CA LEU A 125 8.48 -7.58 -12.62
C LEU A 125 8.46 -7.42 -11.10
N TYR A 126 8.67 -8.52 -10.39
CA TYR A 126 8.63 -8.58 -8.93
C TYR A 126 9.79 -9.42 -8.37
N CYS A 127 10.23 -9.07 -7.17
CA CYS A 127 11.02 -9.96 -6.32
C CYS A 127 10.08 -10.98 -5.62
N GLN A 128 10.66 -12.01 -5.02
CA GLN A 128 9.87 -13.07 -4.36
C GLN A 128 8.94 -12.54 -3.26
N SER A 129 9.42 -11.62 -2.41
CA SER A 129 8.64 -11.12 -1.26
C SER A 129 7.44 -10.31 -1.72
N CYS A 130 7.67 -9.32 -2.58
CA CYS A 130 6.61 -8.46 -3.10
C CYS A 130 5.57 -9.25 -3.90
N PHE A 131 6.00 -10.24 -4.68
CA PHE A 131 5.06 -11.11 -5.38
C PHE A 131 4.23 -11.96 -4.40
N ASN A 132 4.86 -12.55 -3.39
CA ASN A 132 4.14 -13.34 -2.39
C ASN A 132 3.13 -12.49 -1.62
N GLU A 133 3.49 -11.27 -1.22
CA GLU A 133 2.57 -10.39 -0.47
C GLU A 133 1.41 -9.90 -1.33
N GLY A 134 1.69 -9.47 -2.57
CA GLY A 134 0.69 -8.87 -3.46
C GLY A 134 -0.13 -9.86 -4.26
N HIS A 135 0.39 -11.05 -4.55
CA HIS A 135 -0.26 -12.02 -5.44
C HIS A 135 -0.64 -13.31 -4.72
N LEU A 136 0.19 -13.87 -3.83
CA LEU A 136 -0.08 -15.21 -3.25
C LEU A 136 -0.54 -15.20 -1.78
N GLY A 137 -0.33 -14.10 -1.06
CA GLY A 137 -0.38 -14.03 0.40
C GLY A 137 -1.79 -14.01 0.99
N SER A 138 -1.86 -14.00 2.32
CA SER A 138 -3.13 -13.80 3.03
C SER A 138 -3.74 -12.42 2.75
N HIS A 139 -2.90 -11.42 2.46
CA HIS A 139 -3.28 -10.04 2.21
C HIS A 139 -3.56 -9.74 0.73
N SER A 140 -3.32 -10.69 -0.19
CA SER A 140 -3.64 -10.48 -1.60
C SER A 140 -5.12 -10.72 -1.89
N ASP A 141 -5.67 -9.86 -2.75
CA ASP A 141 -7.04 -9.98 -3.25
C ASP A 141 -7.23 -11.28 -4.04
N TYR A 142 -8.47 -11.76 -4.09
CA TYR A 142 -8.80 -13.00 -4.78
C TYR A 142 -8.40 -12.99 -6.26
N GLU A 143 -8.55 -11.85 -6.94
CA GLU A 143 -8.18 -11.68 -8.35
C GLU A 143 -6.66 -11.78 -8.55
N MET A 144 -5.88 -11.14 -7.66
CA MET A 144 -4.41 -11.16 -7.72
C MET A 144 -3.84 -12.57 -7.56
N LYS A 145 -4.51 -13.44 -6.79
CA LYS A 145 -4.13 -14.86 -6.62
C LYS A 145 -4.25 -15.70 -7.88
N GLN A 146 -5.07 -15.26 -8.83
CA GLN A 146 -5.27 -15.98 -10.09
C GLN A 146 -4.32 -15.52 -11.19
N HIS A 147 -3.49 -14.52 -10.90
CA HIS A 147 -2.54 -14.01 -11.88
C HIS A 147 -1.52 -15.09 -12.25
N LYS A 148 -1.34 -15.28 -13.56
CA LYS A 148 -0.33 -16.16 -14.14
C LYS A 148 1.00 -15.44 -14.13
N PHE A 149 2.02 -16.15 -13.71
CA PHE A 149 3.38 -15.64 -13.68
C PHE A 149 4.37 -16.65 -14.26
N GLU A 150 5.53 -16.14 -14.64
CA GLU A 150 6.65 -16.94 -15.10
C GLU A 150 7.93 -16.55 -14.35
N VAL A 151 8.87 -17.48 -14.28
CA VAL A 151 10.20 -17.20 -13.75
C VAL A 151 10.90 -16.27 -14.73
N TYR A 152 11.28 -15.10 -14.25
CA TYR A 152 12.03 -14.13 -15.02
C TYR A 152 13.53 -14.38 -14.83
N ASN A 153 14.21 -14.64 -15.94
CA ASN A 153 15.67 -14.73 -15.97
C ASN A 153 16.22 -13.50 -16.69
N ARG A 154 17.00 -12.70 -15.97
CA ARG A 154 17.71 -11.57 -16.55
C ARG A 154 18.61 -12.07 -17.67
N ARG A 155 18.45 -11.51 -18.87
CA ARG A 155 19.44 -11.66 -19.94
C ARG A 155 20.66 -10.85 -19.52
N MET A 156 21.78 -11.53 -19.31
CA MET A 156 23.07 -10.87 -19.22
C MET A 156 23.67 -10.90 -20.64
N ASN A 157 23.68 -9.75 -21.30
CA ASN A 157 24.42 -9.54 -22.53
C ASN A 157 25.82 -9.01 -22.21
#